data_AF-A0A376Y853-F1
#
_entry.id   AF-A0A376Y853-F1
#
_cell.length_a   1.000
_cell.length_b   1.000
_cell.length_c   1.000
_cell.angle_alpha   90.00
_cell.angle_beta   90.00
_cell.angle_gamma   90.00
#
_symmetry.space_group_name_H-M   'P 1'
#
loop_
_entity.id
_entity.type
_entity.pdbx_description
1 polymer ?
#
loop_
_entity_poly.entity_id
_entity_poly.type
_entity_poly.pdbx_seq_one_letter_code
_entity_poly.pdbx_strand_id
1 'polypeptide(L)'
;MLLERGDFVFIPLGSHHQSFYEFGATRILNVGISKRFFEQHYLPLLPYCFVASQVYRTNNAFLTYVETVISSLNFRETGLEEFVEMVTFYVINRLRHYREEQVIDDVPQWLKSTVEKMHDKEQFSESALENMVALSAKSQEYLTRATQRYYGKTPMQIINEIRINFAKNNWK
;
A
#
# COMPACT_ATOMS: atom_id res chain seq x y z
N MET A 1 3.48 -13.07 -5.51
CA MET A 1 2.72 -12.20 -4.60
C MET A 1 1.89 -13.11 -3.72
N LEU A 2 2.01 -12.99 -2.39
CA LEU A 2 1.21 -13.81 -1.47
C LEU A 2 -0.15 -13.12 -1.28
N LEU A 3 -1.23 -13.88 -1.41
CA LEU A 3 -2.59 -13.40 -1.14
C LEU A 3 -3.09 -14.02 0.15
N GLU A 4 -3.63 -13.19 1.03
CA GLU A 4 -4.30 -13.61 2.24
C GLU A 4 -5.82 -13.53 2.10
N ARG A 5 -6.54 -14.04 3.09
CA ARG A 5 -7.99 -13.93 3.16
C ARG A 5 -8.41 -12.45 3.19
N GLY A 6 -9.29 -12.08 2.26
CA GLY A 6 -9.81 -10.71 2.13
C GLY A 6 -9.01 -9.82 1.18
N ASP A 7 -7.93 -10.34 0.61
CA ASP A 7 -7.18 -9.64 -0.42
C ASP A 7 -7.86 -9.80 -1.79
N PHE A 8 -7.74 -8.77 -2.63
CA PHE A 8 -8.17 -8.79 -4.02
C PHE A 8 -7.10 -8.18 -4.92
N VAL A 9 -7.19 -8.50 -6.22
CA VAL A 9 -6.26 -8.03 -7.24
C VAL A 9 -7.06 -7.60 -8.46
N PHE A 10 -6.74 -6.44 -9.02
CA PHE A 10 -7.29 -6.03 -10.30
C PHE A 10 -6.41 -6.55 -11.44
N ILE A 11 -6.98 -7.37 -12.32
CA ILE A 11 -6.29 -7.99 -13.46
C ILE A 11 -6.82 -7.36 -14.76
N PRO A 12 -6.02 -6.54 -15.47
CA PRO A 12 -6.41 -6.00 -16.76
C PRO A 12 -6.53 -7.09 -17.82
N LEU A 13 -7.45 -6.91 -18.76
CA LEU A 13 -7.58 -7.78 -19.92
C LEU A 13 -6.27 -7.85 -20.72
N GLY A 14 -5.86 -9.07 -21.10
CA GLY A 14 -4.63 -9.30 -21.86
C GLY A 14 -3.36 -9.45 -21.02
N SER A 15 -3.46 -9.36 -19.69
CA SER A 15 -2.32 -9.60 -18.80
C SER A 15 -2.03 -11.09 -18.62
N HIS A 16 -0.76 -11.46 -18.46
CA HIS A 16 -0.33 -12.83 -18.13
C HIS A 16 -0.11 -12.97 -16.63
N HIS A 17 -0.87 -13.85 -15.98
CA HIS A 17 -0.79 -14.11 -14.54
C HIS A 17 -0.73 -15.60 -14.26
N GLN A 18 0.07 -15.99 -13.27
CA GLN A 18 0.16 -17.36 -12.79
C GLN A 18 -0.01 -17.36 -11.27
N SER A 19 -0.99 -18.13 -10.79
CA SER A 19 -1.29 -18.26 -9.37
C SER A 19 -0.77 -19.61 -8.85
N PHE A 20 -0.03 -19.58 -7.77
CA PHE A 20 0.48 -20.77 -7.08
C PHE A 20 -0.16 -20.85 -5.69
N TYR A 21 -0.61 -22.03 -5.29
CA TYR A 21 -1.24 -22.28 -4.00
C TYR A 21 -0.25 -22.98 -3.09
N GLU A 22 0.23 -22.30 -2.06
CA GLU A 22 1.21 -22.88 -1.14
C GLU A 22 0.56 -23.59 0.06
N PHE A 23 -0.62 -23.17 0.54
CA PHE A 23 -1.19 -23.69 1.79
C PHE A 23 -2.73 -23.73 1.84
N GLY A 24 -3.27 -24.88 2.30
CA GLY A 24 -4.66 -25.02 2.78
C GLY A 24 -5.77 -25.05 1.71
N ALA A 25 -7.00 -25.33 2.17
CA ALA A 25 -8.19 -25.18 1.33
C ALA A 25 -8.53 -23.70 1.19
N THR A 26 -8.53 -23.18 -0.04
CA THR A 26 -8.88 -21.77 -0.32
C THR A 26 -10.04 -21.67 -1.29
N ARG A 27 -10.79 -20.57 -1.22
CA ARG A 27 -11.87 -20.22 -2.14
C ARG A 27 -11.54 -18.91 -2.82
N ILE A 28 -11.55 -18.90 -4.15
CA ILE A 28 -11.35 -17.69 -4.96
C ILE A 28 -12.66 -17.31 -5.61
N LEU A 29 -12.99 -16.02 -5.52
CA LEU A 29 -14.10 -15.42 -6.24
C LEU A 29 -13.55 -14.61 -7.42
N ASN A 30 -13.82 -15.05 -8.63
CA ASN A 30 -13.51 -14.30 -9.85
C ASN A 30 -14.74 -13.51 -10.27
N VAL A 31 -14.59 -12.19 -10.40
CA VAL A 31 -15.64 -11.29 -10.90
C VAL A 31 -15.15 -10.63 -12.17
N GLY A 32 -15.85 -10.89 -13.28
CA GLY A 32 -15.53 -10.33 -14.59
C GLY A 32 -16.33 -9.06 -14.86
N ILE A 33 -15.70 -8.05 -15.45
CA ILE A 33 -16.35 -6.84 -15.95
C ILE A 33 -16.04 -6.73 -17.44
N SER A 34 -17.04 -6.46 -18.27
CA SER A 34 -16.81 -6.24 -19.69
C SER A 34 -15.98 -4.96 -19.91
N LYS A 35 -15.09 -4.97 -20.91
CA LYS A 35 -14.27 -3.81 -21.27
C LYS A 35 -15.11 -2.55 -21.48
N ARG A 36 -16.17 -2.67 -22.28
CA ARG A 36 -17.08 -1.55 -22.60
C ARG A 36 -17.72 -0.96 -21.33
N PHE A 37 -18.20 -1.81 -20.42
CA PHE A 37 -18.81 -1.34 -19.19
C PHE A 37 -17.79 -0.64 -18.29
N PHE A 38 -16.60 -1.23 -18.13
CA PHE A 38 -15.52 -0.65 -17.35
C PHE A 38 -15.11 0.74 -17.86
N GLU A 39 -14.86 0.86 -19.16
CA GLU A 39 -14.45 2.12 -19.79
C GLU A 39 -15.53 3.21 -19.67
N GLN A 40 -16.81 2.82 -19.82
CA GLN A 40 -17.92 3.75 -19.78
C GLN A 40 -18.25 4.23 -18.35
N HIS A 41 -18.19 3.35 -17.35
CA HIS A 41 -18.73 3.62 -16.01
C HIS A 41 -17.68 3.76 -14.91
N TYR A 42 -16.54 3.06 -15.02
CA TYR A 42 -15.59 2.95 -13.91
C TYR A 42 -14.25 3.63 -14.18
N LEU A 43 -13.77 3.62 -15.42
CA LEU A 43 -12.53 4.30 -15.80
C LEU A 43 -12.53 5.79 -15.39
N PRO A 44 -13.62 6.56 -15.56
CA PRO A 44 -13.65 7.98 -15.14
C PRO A 44 -13.57 8.18 -13.62
N LEU A 45 -13.88 7.13 -12.83
CA LEU A 45 -13.86 7.18 -11.36
C LEU A 45 -12.48 6.80 -10.80
N LEU A 46 -11.63 6.14 -11.58
CA LEU A 46 -10.32 5.68 -11.15
C LEU A 46 -9.31 6.84 -11.12
N PRO A 47 -8.29 6.77 -10.26
CA PRO A 47 -7.25 7.78 -10.21
C PRO A 47 -6.40 7.71 -11.49
N TYR A 48 -5.73 8.82 -11.81
CA TYR A 48 -4.85 8.91 -12.99
C TYR A 48 -3.77 7.82 -13.02
N CYS A 49 -3.37 7.32 -11.84
CA CYS A 49 -2.49 6.18 -11.70
C CYS A 49 -3.00 5.22 -10.59
N PHE A 50 -3.16 3.94 -10.92
CA PHE A 50 -3.26 2.84 -9.96
C PHE A 50 -2.47 1.64 -10.49
N VAL A 51 -1.92 0.83 -9.60
CA VAL A 51 -1.08 -0.31 -9.98
C VAL A 51 -1.95 -1.55 -10.18
N ALA A 52 -2.24 -1.86 -11.44
CA ALA A 52 -2.82 -3.14 -11.79
C ALA A 52 -1.96 -4.30 -11.24
N SER A 53 -2.61 -5.38 -10.82
CA SER A 53 -1.96 -6.59 -10.28
C SER A 53 -1.29 -6.44 -8.90
N GLN A 54 -1.51 -5.33 -8.19
CA GLN A 54 -1.15 -5.17 -6.78
C GLN A 54 -2.19 -5.85 -5.85
N VAL A 55 -1.76 -6.30 -4.67
CA VAL A 55 -2.66 -6.72 -3.59
C VAL A 55 -3.39 -5.51 -3.02
N TYR A 56 -4.72 -5.59 -2.94
CA TYR A 56 -5.54 -4.64 -2.22
C TYR A 56 -6.33 -5.36 -1.12
N ARG A 57 -6.50 -4.72 0.03
CA ARG A 57 -7.26 -5.32 1.14
C ARG A 57 -8.70 -4.81 1.18
N THR A 58 -9.64 -5.75 1.26
CA THR A 58 -11.02 -5.44 1.65
C THR A 58 -11.12 -5.20 3.15
N ASN A 59 -12.13 -4.45 3.59
CA ASN A 59 -12.45 -4.39 5.01
C ASN A 59 -13.22 -5.66 5.44
N ASN A 60 -13.11 -6.01 6.73
CA ASN A 60 -13.72 -7.23 7.27
C ASN A 60 -15.26 -7.25 7.15
N ALA A 61 -15.92 -6.10 7.25
CA ALA A 61 -17.38 -6.01 7.16
C ALA A 61 -17.87 -6.40 5.76
N PHE A 62 -17.20 -5.88 4.73
CA PHE A 62 -17.50 -6.19 3.33
C PHE A 62 -17.18 -7.65 3.00
N LEU A 63 -16.04 -8.17 3.48
CA LEU A 63 -15.70 -9.57 3.31
C LEU A 63 -16.75 -10.50 3.93
N THR A 64 -17.21 -10.19 5.15
CA THR A 64 -18.26 -10.96 5.84
C THR A 64 -19.57 -10.91 5.07
N TYR A 65 -19.93 -9.76 4.52
CA TYR A 65 -21.09 -9.63 3.62
C TYR A 65 -20.96 -10.55 2.40
N VAL A 66 -19.81 -10.52 1.70
CA VAL A 66 -19.57 -11.34 0.51
C VAL A 66 -19.69 -12.83 0.85
N GLU A 67 -19.09 -13.26 1.95
CA GLU A 67 -19.17 -14.64 2.43
C GLU A 67 -20.61 -15.07 2.75
N THR A 68 -21.40 -14.16 3.35
CA THR A 68 -22.80 -14.41 3.68
C THR A 68 -23.65 -14.58 2.42
N VAL A 69 -23.49 -13.69 1.44
CA VAL A 69 -24.26 -13.75 0.18
C VAL A 69 -23.92 -15.01 -0.61
N ILE A 70 -22.64 -15.35 -0.75
CA ILE A 70 -22.20 -16.56 -1.47
C ILE A 70 -22.71 -17.84 -0.78
N SER A 71 -22.86 -17.80 0.54
CA SER A 71 -23.37 -18.95 1.32
C SER A 71 -24.90 -19.05 1.32
N SER A 72 -25.61 -18.04 0.81
CA SER A 72 -27.07 -18.04 0.78
C SER A 72 -27.63 -18.97 -0.31
N LEU A 73 -28.71 -19.68 0.04
CA LEU A 73 -29.46 -20.51 -0.90
C LEU A 73 -30.08 -19.63 -2.00
N ASN A 74 -29.99 -20.05 -3.27
CA ASN A 74 -30.55 -19.38 -4.44
C ASN A 74 -29.89 -18.05 -4.88
N PHE A 75 -28.73 -17.68 -4.31
CA PHE A 75 -27.98 -16.48 -4.71
C PHE A 75 -27.84 -16.32 -6.24
N ARG A 76 -27.55 -17.42 -6.94
CA ARG A 76 -27.30 -17.42 -8.38
C ARG A 76 -28.52 -17.08 -9.24
N GLU A 77 -29.73 -17.23 -8.71
CA GLU A 77 -30.97 -17.11 -9.49
C GLU A 77 -31.64 -15.74 -9.36
N THR A 78 -31.46 -15.05 -8.22
CA THR A 78 -32.25 -13.84 -7.93
C THR A 78 -31.43 -12.57 -7.66
N GLY A 79 -30.12 -12.67 -7.38
CA GLY A 79 -29.34 -11.50 -6.92
C GLY A 79 -27.92 -11.43 -7.46
N LEU A 80 -27.59 -12.23 -8.49
CA LEU A 80 -26.23 -12.28 -9.02
C LEU A 80 -25.79 -10.95 -9.64
N GLU A 81 -26.68 -10.31 -10.42
CA GLU A 81 -26.37 -9.03 -11.07
C GLU A 81 -26.12 -7.91 -10.05
N GLU A 82 -27.03 -7.76 -9.09
CA GLU A 82 -26.94 -6.76 -8.02
C GLU A 82 -25.69 -6.98 -7.15
N PHE A 83 -25.37 -8.24 -6.85
CA PHE A 83 -24.15 -8.57 -6.13
C PHE A 83 -22.89 -8.25 -6.93
N VAL A 84 -22.88 -8.60 -8.23
CA VAL A 84 -21.74 -8.26 -9.10
C VAL A 84 -21.58 -6.74 -9.14
N GLU A 85 -22.64 -5.98 -9.36
CA GLU A 85 -22.60 -4.51 -9.35
C GLU A 85 -22.07 -3.96 -8.02
N MET A 86 -22.53 -4.50 -6.89
CA MET A 86 -22.10 -4.04 -5.58
C MET A 86 -20.63 -4.40 -5.31
N VAL A 87 -20.17 -5.59 -5.71
CA VAL A 87 -18.77 -6.00 -5.59
C VAL A 87 -17.86 -5.15 -6.48
N THR A 88 -18.25 -4.94 -7.73
CA THR A 88 -17.45 -4.14 -8.67
C THR A 88 -17.44 -2.68 -8.25
N PHE A 89 -18.57 -2.13 -7.80
CA PHE A 89 -18.64 -0.80 -7.24
C PHE A 89 -17.75 -0.65 -6.00
N TYR A 90 -17.79 -1.59 -5.05
CA TYR A 90 -16.93 -1.56 -3.87
C TYR A 90 -15.46 -1.57 -4.26
N VAL A 91 -15.06 -2.47 -5.17
CA VAL A 91 -13.67 -2.58 -5.64
C VAL A 91 -13.22 -1.29 -6.31
N ILE A 92 -14.00 -0.74 -7.23
CA ILE A 92 -13.66 0.52 -7.92
C ILE A 92 -13.62 1.68 -6.93
N ASN A 93 -14.56 1.75 -5.99
CA ASN A 93 -14.56 2.77 -4.95
C ASN A 93 -13.34 2.63 -4.03
N ARG A 94 -12.93 1.40 -3.71
CA ARG A 94 -11.73 1.10 -2.94
C ARG A 94 -10.48 1.50 -3.72
N LEU A 95 -10.38 1.22 -5.02
CA LEU A 95 -9.27 1.63 -5.89
C LEU A 95 -9.21 3.15 -6.08
N ARG A 96 -10.36 3.81 -6.25
CA ARG A 96 -10.50 5.27 -6.32
C ARG A 96 -9.98 5.95 -5.06
N HIS A 97 -10.40 5.44 -3.91
CA HIS A 97 -10.00 5.94 -2.60
C HIS A 97 -8.78 5.21 -2.07
N TYR A 98 -8.13 4.38 -2.89
CA TYR A 98 -6.79 3.88 -2.66
C TYR A 98 -5.81 5.01 -2.99
N ARG A 99 -5.95 6.11 -2.26
CA ARG A 99 -4.77 6.69 -1.63
C ARG A 99 -4.27 5.55 -0.80
N GLU A 100 -3.10 5.07 -1.18
CA GLU A 100 -2.49 3.88 -0.62
C GLU A 100 -2.94 3.69 0.84
N GLU A 101 -3.24 2.48 1.27
CA GLU A 101 -2.76 2.11 2.60
C GLU A 101 -1.21 2.14 2.60
N GLN A 102 -0.62 3.27 2.19
CA GLN A 102 0.44 3.90 2.90
C GLN A 102 -0.16 3.99 4.30
N VAL A 103 0.47 3.28 5.24
CA VAL A 103 0.78 3.87 6.54
C VAL A 103 0.73 5.36 6.33
N ILE A 104 -0.28 6.05 6.88
CA ILE A 104 -0.41 7.48 6.71
C ILE A 104 1.01 8.02 6.79
N ASP A 105 1.41 8.70 5.73
CA ASP A 105 2.60 9.51 5.75
C ASP A 105 2.34 10.67 6.72
N ASP A 106 2.12 10.33 8.00
CA ASP A 106 2.09 11.25 9.11
C ASP A 106 3.52 11.74 9.36
N VAL A 107 4.51 11.12 8.71
CA VAL A 107 5.90 11.57 8.73
C VAL A 107 5.89 12.97 8.12
N PRO A 108 6.08 14.02 8.92
CA PRO A 108 5.95 15.37 8.40
C PRO A 108 6.96 15.60 7.29
N GLN A 109 6.60 16.35 6.26
CA GLN A 109 7.47 16.60 5.11
C GLN A 109 8.87 17.11 5.52
N TRP A 110 8.94 17.93 6.59
CA TRP A 110 10.22 18.40 7.14
C TRP A 110 11.13 17.24 7.59
N LEU A 111 10.55 16.19 8.18
CA LEU A 111 11.29 15.05 8.70
C LEU A 111 11.74 14.12 7.56
N LYS A 112 10.91 13.95 6.53
CA LYS A 112 11.31 13.26 5.29
C LYS A 112 12.48 13.95 4.62
N SER A 113 12.36 15.26 4.37
CA SER A 113 13.42 16.04 3.75
C SER A 113 14.69 16.09 4.59
N THR A 114 14.59 16.01 5.93
CA THR A 114 15.76 15.89 6.80
C THR A 114 16.48 14.56 6.56
N VAL A 115 15.76 13.43 6.62
CA VAL A 115 16.35 12.09 6.43
C VAL A 115 16.92 11.92 5.01
N GLU A 116 16.24 12.46 4.00
CA GLU A 116 16.72 12.46 2.62
C GLU A 116 18.05 13.24 2.48
N LYS A 117 18.12 14.46 3.00
CA LYS A 117 19.36 15.26 3.00
C LYS A 117 20.49 14.60 3.78
N MET A 118 20.17 13.83 4.82
CA MET A 118 21.16 13.06 5.56
C MET A 118 21.83 11.94 4.73
N HIS A 119 21.36 11.61 3.53
CA HIS A 119 22.04 10.67 2.64
C HIS A 119 23.25 11.27 1.91
N ASP A 120 23.47 12.58 2.03
CA ASP A 120 24.70 13.24 1.57
C ASP A 120 25.88 12.90 2.51
N LYS A 121 27.03 12.54 1.93
CA LYS A 121 28.25 12.14 2.64
C LYS A 121 28.70 13.19 3.66
N GLU A 122 28.56 14.46 3.33
CA GLU A 122 28.93 15.55 4.26
C GLU A 122 28.00 15.60 5.47
N GLN A 123 26.75 15.14 5.33
CA GLN A 123 25.73 15.26 6.36
C GLN A 123 25.78 14.10 7.37
N PHE A 124 26.07 12.85 6.93
CA PHE A 124 26.16 11.69 7.83
C PHE A 124 27.57 11.37 8.34
N SER A 125 28.62 12.08 7.90
CA SER A 125 30.02 11.82 8.29
C SER A 125 30.37 12.42 9.66
N GLU A 126 30.98 13.60 9.69
CA GLU A 126 31.32 14.32 10.93
C GLU A 126 30.12 15.09 11.46
N SER A 127 30.02 15.26 12.79
CA SER A 127 28.94 16.04 13.42
C SER A 127 27.52 15.63 12.99
N ALA A 128 27.31 14.37 12.61
CA ALA A 128 26.11 13.91 11.91
C ALA A 128 24.79 14.16 12.68
N LEU A 129 24.82 14.05 14.01
CA LEU A 129 23.65 14.36 14.84
C LEU A 129 23.34 15.86 14.83
N GLU A 130 24.37 16.70 14.96
CA GLU A 130 24.25 18.16 14.93
C GLU A 130 23.75 18.63 13.55
N ASN A 131 24.25 18.02 12.47
CA ASN A 131 23.79 18.25 11.10
C ASN A 131 22.31 17.88 10.94
N MET A 132 21.90 16.71 11.43
CA MET A 132 20.50 16.27 11.35
C MET A 132 19.56 17.21 12.12
N VAL A 133 20.00 17.70 13.28
CA VAL A 133 19.27 18.71 14.06
C VAL A 133 19.15 20.01 13.26
N ALA A 134 20.25 20.52 12.70
CA ALA A 134 20.26 21.73 11.88
C ALA A 134 19.36 21.62 10.64
N LEU A 135 19.44 20.49 9.91
CA LEU A 135 18.61 20.22 8.72
C LEU A 135 17.12 20.17 9.03
N SER A 136 16.75 19.69 10.22
CA SER A 136 15.36 19.59 10.65
C SER A 136 14.74 20.93 11.07
N ALA A 137 15.58 21.90 11.45
CA ALA A 137 15.16 23.13 12.12
C ALA A 137 14.27 22.87 13.35
N LYS A 138 14.56 21.80 14.11
CA LYS A 138 13.89 21.41 15.37
C LYS A 138 14.91 21.22 16.48
N SER A 139 14.45 21.15 17.73
CA SER A 139 15.30 20.73 18.85
C SER A 139 15.63 19.23 18.74
N GLN A 140 16.75 18.81 19.31
CA GLN A 140 17.16 17.41 19.32
C GLN A 140 16.14 16.50 20.01
N GLU A 141 15.52 16.96 21.11
CA GLU A 141 14.49 16.21 21.83
C GLU A 141 13.25 15.99 20.96
N TYR A 142 12.81 17.03 20.24
CA TYR A 142 11.67 16.93 19.35
C TYR A 142 11.96 16.01 18.16
N LEU A 143 13.13 16.15 17.55
CA LEU A 143 13.59 15.28 16.47
C LEU A 143 13.64 13.81 16.91
N THR A 144 14.12 13.53 18.12
CA THR A 144 14.18 12.19 18.68
C THR A 144 12.78 11.60 18.88
N ARG A 145 11.83 12.37 19.42
CA ARG A 145 10.43 11.93 19.57
C ARG A 145 9.78 11.66 18.21
N ALA A 146 10.02 12.53 17.23
CA ALA A 146 9.43 12.40 15.90
C ALA A 146 10.00 11.20 15.13
N THR A 147 11.33 11.01 15.13
CA THR A 147 11.98 9.84 14.51
C THR A 147 11.53 8.53 15.15
N GLN A 148 11.40 8.48 16.48
CA GLN A 148 10.89 7.30 17.17
C GLN A 148 9.43 7.01 16.82
N ARG A 149 8.59 8.05 16.74
CA ARG A 149 7.17 7.92 16.39
C ARG A 149 6.96 7.44 14.95
N TYR A 150 7.73 7.98 14.01
CA TYR A 150 7.46 7.81 12.57
C TYR A 150 8.32 6.75 11.88
N TYR A 151 9.56 6.56 12.34
CA TYR A 151 10.48 5.56 11.78
C TYR A 151 10.76 4.40 12.74
N GLY A 152 10.24 4.45 13.97
CA GLY A 152 10.54 3.45 15.00
C GLY A 152 12.00 3.46 15.46
N LYS A 153 12.76 4.52 15.16
CA LYS A 153 14.22 4.60 15.33
C LYS A 153 14.65 5.93 15.92
N THR A 154 15.78 5.93 16.63
CA THR A 154 16.45 7.16 17.06
C THR A 154 17.20 7.82 15.89
N PRO A 155 17.50 9.14 15.96
CA PRO A 155 18.29 9.82 14.93
C PRO A 155 19.63 9.11 14.65
N MET A 156 20.31 8.65 15.70
CA MET A 156 21.58 7.93 15.57
C MET A 156 21.44 6.57 14.90
N GLN A 157 20.34 5.85 15.12
CA GLN A 157 20.09 4.58 14.42
C GLN A 157 19.89 4.81 12.91
N ILE A 158 19.13 5.84 12.54
CA ILE A 158 18.94 6.22 11.13
C ILE A 158 20.29 6.59 10.49
N ILE A 159 21.11 7.42 11.15
CA ILE A 159 22.45 7.79 10.68
C ILE A 159 23.34 6.55 10.47
N ASN A 160 23.34 5.62 11.42
CA ASN A 160 24.14 4.41 11.31
C ASN A 160 23.69 3.51 10.15
N GLU A 161 22.39 3.39 9.90
CA GLU A 161 21.87 2.66 8.74
C GLU A 161 22.30 3.30 7.42
N ILE A 162 22.26 4.64 7.32
CA ILE A 162 22.78 5.37 6.16
C ILE A 162 24.26 5.05 5.95
N ARG A 163 25.08 5.09 7.02
CA ARG A 163 26.51 4.74 6.95
C ARG A 163 26.75 3.31 6.49
N ILE A 164 25.98 2.34 7.00
CA ILE A 164 26.08 0.93 6.60
C ILE A 164 25.70 0.77 5.12
N ASN A 165 24.61 1.39 4.68
CA ASN A 165 24.15 1.32 3.30
C ASN A 165 25.15 1.98 2.34
N PHE A 166 25.73 3.11 2.74
CA PHE A 166 26.79 3.77 1.99
C PHE A 166 28.03 2.88 1.87
N ALA A 167 28.47 2.24 2.97
CA ALA A 167 29.61 1.31 2.93
C ALA A 167 29.36 0.10 2.02
N LYS A 168 28.14 -0.45 2.02
CA LYS A 168 27.75 -1.57 1.13
C LYS A 168 27.76 -1.17 -0.35
N ASN A 169 27.29 0.03 -0.68
CA ASN A 169 27.17 0.48 -2.07
C ASN A 169 28.52 0.93 -2.68
N ASN A 170 29.49 1.34 -1.86
CA ASN A 170 30.84 1.72 -2.31
C ASN A 170 31.84 0.54 -2.38
N TRP A 171 31.39 -0.70 -2.18
CA TRP A 171 32.22 -1.91 -2.31
C TRP A 171 32.10 -2.58 -3.70
N LYS A 172 31.32 -2.02 -4.63
CA LYS A 172 31.28 -2.45 -6.04
C LYS A 172 32.07 -1.49 -6.91
#